data_AF-A0A0P0VRB0-F1
#
_entry.id   AF-A0A0P0VRB0-F1
#
_cell.length_a   1.000
_cell.length_b   1.000
_cell.length_c   1.000
_cell.angle_alpha   90.00
_cell.angle_beta   90.00
_cell.angle_gamma   90.00
#
_symmetry.space_group_name_H-M   'P 1'
#
loop_
_entity.id
_entity.type
_entity.pdbx_description
1 polymer ?
#
loop_
_entity_poly.entity_id
_entity_poly.type
_entity_poly.pdbx_seq_one_letter_code
_entity_poly.pdbx_strand_id
1 'polypeptide(L)' 'MVNAVLSSIPIYLLMAINAPKWVIKGIDKIRRSFLWAGKASANGGVCWVAWARVCSPKEYGGLGIPDLERLGIALRSRWL' A
#
# COMPACT_ATOMS: atom_id res chain seq x y z
N MET A 1 13.46 -11.62 -8.09
CA MET A 1 12.54 -10.86 -8.98
C MET A 1 11.20 -11.55 -9.22
N VAL A 2 11.15 -12.87 -9.48
CA VAL A 2 9.89 -13.59 -9.76
C VAL A 2 8.84 -13.43 -8.64
N ASN A 3 9.25 -13.53 -7.38
CA ASN A 3 8.32 -13.42 -6.23
C ASN A 3 7.65 -12.05 -6.10
N ALA A 4 8.29 -10.96 -6.52
CA ALA A 4 7.70 -9.62 -6.42
C ALA A 4 6.52 -9.46 -7.39
N VAL A 5 6.70 -9.96 -8.62
CA VAL A 5 5.63 -9.96 -9.63
C VAL A 5 4.48 -10.85 -9.17
N LEU A 6 4.77 -12.08 -8.74
CA LEU A 6 3.78 -13.03 -8.24
C LEU A 6 3.02 -12.52 -7.01
N SER A 7 3.68 -11.76 -6.13
CA SER A 7 3.03 -11.15 -4.96
C SER A 7 2.16 -9.96 -5.34
N SER A 8 2.50 -9.23 -6.40
CA SER A 8 1.73 -8.06 -6.85
C SER A 8 0.41 -8.44 -7.52
N ILE A 9 0.37 -9.57 -8.24
CA ILE A 9 -0.84 -10.07 -8.93
C ILE A 9 -2.04 -10.22 -7.99
N PRO A 10 -1.98 -10.98 -6.88
CA PRO A 10 -3.11 -11.15 -5.98
C PRO A 10 -3.50 -9.82 -5.31
N ILE A 11 -2.54 -8.93 -5.04
CA ILE A 11 -2.79 -7.60 -4.48
C ILE A 11 -3.65 -6.76 -5.45
N TYR A 12 -3.32 -6.76 -6.74
CA TYR A 12 -4.10 -6.05 -7.76
C TYR A 12 -5.49 -6.66 -7.94
N LEU A 13 -5.59 -8.00 -7.95
CA LEU A 13 -6.88 -8.69 -8.05
C LEU A 13 -7.78 -8.37 -6.86
N LEU A 14 -7.24 -8.41 -5.63
CA LEU A 14 -7.96 -8.04 -4.42
C LEU A 14 -8.51 -6.61 -4.50
N MET A 15 -7.73 -5.67 -5.04
CA MET A 15 -8.16 -4.28 -5.21
C MET A 15 -9.25 -4.11 -6.27
N ALA A 16 -9.18 -4.89 -7.35
CA ALA A 16 -10.20 -4.90 -8.39
C ALA A 16 -11.56 -5.41 -7.86
N ILE A 17 -11.57 -6.41 -6.98
CA ILE A 17 -12.79 -7.04 -6.45
C ILE A 17 -13.37 -6.37 -5.19
N ASN A 18 -12.97 -5.13 -4.87
CA ASN A 18 -13.39 -4.42 -3.65
C ASN A 18 -12.85 -5.05 -2.35
N ALA A 19 -11.52 -5.07 -2.19
CA ALA A 19 -10.89 -5.54 -0.96
C ALA A 19 -11.46 -4.85 0.28
N PRO A 20 -11.79 -5.61 1.34
CA PRO A 20 -12.29 -5.03 2.57
C PRO A 20 -11.21 -4.18 3.27
N LYS A 21 -11.62 -3.09 3.93
CA LYS A 21 -10.72 -2.10 4.53
C LYS A 21 -9.67 -2.68 5.48
N TRP A 22 -9.98 -3.79 6.16
CA TRP A 22 -9.04 -4.46 7.06
C TRP A 22 -7.87 -5.12 6.32
N VAL A 23 -8.09 -5.64 5.11
CA VAL A 23 -7.02 -6.20 4.26
C VAL A 23 -6.07 -5.10 3.83
N ILE A 24 -6.62 -3.97 3.38
CA ILE A 24 -5.83 -2.79 2.99
C ILE A 24 -4.96 -2.32 4.17
N LYS A 25 -5.56 -2.18 5.36
CA LYS A 25 -4.83 -1.82 6.59
C LYS A 25 -3.74 -2.85 6.94
N GLY A 26 -4.01 -4.14 6.75
CA GLY A 26 -3.03 -5.21 6.96
C GLY A 26 -1.82 -5.09 6.02
N ILE A 27 -2.08 -4.88 4.73
CA ILE A 27 -1.01 -4.67 3.73
C ILE A 27 -0.22 -3.40 4.04
N ASP A 28 -0.89 -2.31 4.38
CA ASP A 28 -0.24 -1.06 4.77
C ASP A 28 0.62 -1.22 6.02
N LYS A 29 0.19 -2.03 7.00
CA LYS A 29 0.99 -2.33 8.18
C LYS A 29 2.31 -3.04 7.82
N ILE A 30 2.25 -4.00 6.90
CA ILE A 30 3.45 -4.70 6.41
C ILE A 30 4.37 -3.73 5.66
N ARG A 31 3.81 -2.90 4.76
CA ARG A 31 4.55 -1.89 4.01
C ARG A 31 5.21 -0.86 4.92
N ARG A 32 4.48 -0.37 5.93
CA ARG A 32 5.00 0.51 6.99
C ARG A 32 6.14 -0.14 7.74
N SER A 33 5.96 -1.40 8.14
CA SER A 33 6.98 -2.12 8.90
C SER A 33 8.26 -2.30 8.10
N PHE A 34 8.13 -2.66 6.82
CA PHE A 34 9.25 -2.75 5.90
C PHE A 34 9.94 -1.40 5.69
N LEU A 35 9.18 -0.32 5.48
CA LEU A 35 9.74 1.01 5.23
C LEU A 35 10.53 1.56 6.43
N TRP A 36 9.99 1.41 7.65
CA TRP A 36 10.56 2.06 8.83
C TRP A 36 11.51 1.17 9.64
N ALA A 37 11.25 -0.14 9.72
CA ALA A 37 12.07 -1.05 10.52
C ALA A 37 12.95 -1.98 9.68
N GLY A 38 12.79 -2.02 8.35
CA GLY A 38 13.45 -2.99 7.48
C GLY A 38 13.07 -4.45 7.80
N LYS A 39 12.02 -4.67 8.60
CA LYS A 39 11.58 -5.97 9.12
C LYS A 39 10.08 -6.13 8.92
N ALA A 40 9.61 -7.38 8.93
CA ALA A 40 8.20 -7.71 8.74
C ALA A 40 7.26 -7.12 9.81
N SER A 41 7.79 -6.81 11.00
CA SER A 41 7.04 -6.19 12.10
C SER A 41 7.84 -5.02 12.68
N ALA A 42 7.24 -3.83 12.64
CA ALA A 42 7.73 -2.66 13.35
C ALA A 42 6.86 -2.39 14.58
N ASN A 43 7.50 -2.24 15.75
CA ASN A 43 6.83 -1.67 16.92
C ASN A 43 6.58 -0.18 16.65
N GLY A 44 5.41 0.35 17.04
CA GLY A 44 4.87 1.63 16.59
C GLY A 44 5.73 2.89 16.79
N GLY A 45 6.88 2.78 17.45
CA GLY A 45 7.81 3.89 17.70
C GLY A 45 8.66 4.34 16.50
N VAL A 46 8.66 3.62 15.37
CA VAL A 46 9.53 3.96 14.21
C VAL A 46 8.81 4.80 13.13
N CYS A 47 7.50 5.03 13.25
CA CYS A 47 6.72 5.71 12.22
C CYS A 47 6.71 7.23 12.45
N TRP A 48 7.71 7.93 11.92
CA TRP A 48 7.86 9.38 12.09
C TRP A 48 6.89 10.21 11.25
N VAL A 49 6.40 9.64 10.14
CA VAL A 49 5.58 10.35 9.17
C VAL A 49 4.22 9.68 9.05
N ALA A 50 3.16 10.50 9.08
CA ALA A 50 1.80 10.03 8.84
C ALA A 50 1.72 9.33 7.48
N TRP A 51 1.12 8.13 7.44
CA TRP A 51 1.11 7.30 6.23
C TRP A 51 0.46 7.99 5.03
N ALA A 52 -0.57 8.81 5.26
CA ALA A 52 -1.20 9.61 4.21
C ALA A 52 -0.21 10.58 3.53
N ARG A 53 0.80 11.09 4.25
CA ARG A 53 1.86 11.92 3.68
C ARG A 53 2.85 11.08 2.87
N VAL A 54 3.15 9.86 3.32
CA VAL A 54 4.01 8.91 2.58
C VAL A 54 3.35 8.49 1.26
N CYS A 55 2.04 8.26 1.25
CA CYS A 55 1.28 7.93 0.05
C CYS A 55 1.04 9.12 -0.89
N SER A 56 1.35 10.34 -0.47
CA SER A 56 1.21 11.52 -1.31
C SER A 56 2.13 11.43 -2.54
N PRO A 57 1.75 12.02 -3.69
CA PRO A 57 2.61 12.08 -4.86
C PRO A 57 3.97 12.72 -4.53
N LYS A 58 5.03 12.30 -5.23
CA LYS A 58 6.39 12.82 -5.01
C LYS A 58 6.47 14.34 -5.21
N GLU A 59 5.63 14.88 -6.07
CA GLU A 59 5.49 16.32 -6.33
C GLU A 59 5.11 17.12 -5.07
N TYR A 60 4.35 16.52 -4.15
CA TYR A 60 3.94 17.13 -2.89
C TYR A 60 4.85 16.73 -1.71
N GLY A 61 6.04 16.17 -1.98
CA GLY A 61 6.98 15.73 -0.96
C GLY A 61 6.65 14.38 -0.31
N GLY A 62 5.73 13.60 -0.89
CA GLY A 62 5.47 12.22 -0.49
C GLY A 62 6.46 11.23 -1.12
N LEU A 63 6.35 9.95 -0.76
CA LEU A 63 7.20 8.90 -1.32
C LEU A 63 6.65 8.35 -2.64
N GLY A 64 5.40 8.69 -3.00
CA GLY A 64 4.70 8.17 -4.16
C GLY A 64 4.30 6.70 -4.02
N ILE A 65 4.17 6.19 -2.79
CA ILE A 65 3.58 4.87 -2.56
C ILE A 65 2.10 4.95 -2.93
N PRO A 66 1.59 4.09 -3.82
CA PRO A 66 0.19 4.17 -4.22
C PRO A 66 -0.73 3.81 -3.05
N ASP A 67 -1.66 4.72 -2.74
CA ASP A 67 -2.78 4.46 -1.84
C ASP A 67 -3.66 3.35 -2.43
N LEU A 68 -3.79 2.26 -1.68
CA LEU A 68 -4.50 1.07 -2.15
C LEU A 68 -5.99 1.28 -2.35
N GLU A 69 -6.62 2.13 -1.53
CA GLU A 69 -8.02 2.52 -1.71
C GLU A 69 -8.21 3.27 -3.02
N ARG A 70 -7.34 4.25 -3.31
CA ARG A 70 -7.39 5.03 -4.56
C ARG A 70 -7.09 4.15 -5.76
N LEU A 71 -6.10 3.27 -5.65
CA LEU A 71 -5.71 2.36 -6.71
C LEU A 71 -6.82 1.34 -7.02
N GLY A 72 -7.52 0.82 -6.00
CA GLY A 72 -8.68 -0.05 -6.21
C GLY A 72 -9.87 0.67 -6.83
N ILE A 73 -10.10 1.94 -6.51
CA ILE A 73 -11.13 2.75 -7.20
C ILE A 73 -10.73 2.98 -8.65
N ALA A 74 -9.49 3.42 -8.92
CA ALA A 74 -9.00 3.68 -10.27
C ALA A 74 -9.01 2.43 -11.17
N LEU A 75 -8.69 1.26 -10.60
CA LEU A 75 -8.77 -0.01 -11.33
C LEU A 75 -10.21 -0.41 -11.63
N ARG A 76 -11.15 -0.17 -10.71
CA ARG A 76 -12.58 -0.45 -10.95
C ARG A 76 -13.18 0.50 -11.96
N SER A 77 -12.81 1.78 -11.93
CA SER A 77 -13.27 2.76 -12.92
C SER A 77 -12.72 2.49 -14.32
N ARG A 78 -11.72 1.61 -14.48
CA ARG A 78 -11.24 1.18 -15.80
C ARG A 78 -12.19 0.16 -16.47
N TRP A 79 -13.03 -0.52 -15.70
CA TRP A 79 -13.95 -1.54 -16.21
C TRP A 79 -15.40 -1.05 -16.35
N LEU A 80 -15.66 0.21 -16.01
CA LEU A 80 -16.89 0.93 -16.35
C LEU A 80 -16.64 1.76 -17.60
#